data_AF-A0A955BAU4-F1
#
_entry.id   AF-A0A955BAU4-F1
#
_cell.length_a   1.000
_cell.length_b   1.000
_cell.length_c   1.000
_cell.angle_alpha   90.00
_cell.angle_beta   90.00
_cell.angle_gamma   90.00
#
_symmetry.space_group_name_H-M   'P 1'
#
loop_
_entity.id
_entity.type
_entity.pdbx_description
1 polymer ?
#
loop_
_entity_poly.entity_id
_entity_poly.type
_entity_poly.pdbx_seq_one_letter_code
_entity_poly.pdbx_strand_id
1 'polypeptide(L)' 'MQSQKINNVFEAILKYGHDEDFAPSEDNGFESTEAPAGSAEKIEILRRRVEHGQPLWHGEDRADYSGLTGAVRPRE' A
#
# COMPACT_ATOMS: atom_id res chain seq x y z
N MET A 1 27.73 -2.85 -16.96
CA MET A 1 27.39 -2.50 -15.58
C MET A 1 26.08 -3.22 -15.27
N GLN A 2 26.07 -4.23 -14.39
CA GLN A 2 24.80 -4.87 -14.04
C GLN A 2 23.97 -3.85 -13.25
N SER A 3 22.84 -3.43 -13.81
CA SER A 3 21.90 -2.56 -13.10
C SER A 3 21.35 -3.34 -11.92
N GLN A 4 21.78 -3.01 -10.71
CA GLN A 4 21.18 -3.53 -9.50
C GLN A 4 19.70 -3.13 -9.51
N LYS A 5 18.81 -4.13 -9.54
CA LYS A 5 17.36 -3.95 -9.60
C LYS A 5 16.91 -3.21 -8.34
N ILE A 6 16.14 -2.14 -8.52
CA ILE A 6 15.52 -1.38 -7.43
C ILE A 6 14.16 -2.01 -7.16
N ASN A 7 13.95 -2.47 -5.94
CA ASN A 7 12.78 -3.25 -5.57
C ASN A 7 11.65 -2.39 -5.03
N ASN A 8 11.96 -1.25 -4.40
CA ASN A 8 10.94 -0.34 -3.86
C ASN A 8 11.43 1.12 -3.83
N VAL A 9 10.52 2.02 -3.46
CA VAL A 9 10.77 3.47 -3.39
C VAL A 9 11.87 3.82 -2.38
N PHE A 10 11.99 3.08 -1.28
CA PHE A 10 13.02 3.35 -0.27
C PHE A 10 14.42 3.07 -0.82
N GLU A 11 14.59 1.99 -1.58
CA GLU A 11 15.85 1.69 -2.26
C GLU A 11 16.19 2.75 -3.33
N ALA A 12 15.17 3.27 -4.04
CA ALA A 12 15.36 4.35 -5.00
C ALA A 12 15.88 5.63 -4.32
N ILE A 13 15.19 6.07 -3.26
CA ILE A 13 15.59 7.26 -2.47
C ILE A 13 16.98 7.06 -1.86
N LEU A 14 17.26 5.88 -1.29
CA LEU A 14 18.56 5.61 -0.68
C LEU A 14 19.70 5.65 -1.70
N LYS A 15 19.45 5.20 -2.93
CA LYS A 15 20.48 5.12 -3.98
C LYS A 15 20.66 6.42 -4.76
N TYR A 16 19.56 7.12 -5.06
CA TYR A 16 19.55 8.27 -5.97
C TYR A 16 19.27 9.60 -5.26
N GLY A 17 18.80 9.57 -4.02
CA GLY A 17 18.40 10.78 -3.26
C GLY A 17 17.00 11.28 -3.59
N HIS A 18 16.29 10.63 -4.51
CA HIS A 18 14.93 10.94 -4.94
C HIS A 18 14.23 9.69 -5.50
N ASP A 19 12.93 9.78 -5.74
CA ASP A 19 12.09 8.72 -6.31
C ASP A 19 11.46 9.07 -7.68
N GLU A 20 11.81 10.21 -8.28
CA GLU A 20 11.17 10.71 -9.52
C GLU A 20 11.10 9.68 -10.68
N ASP A 21 12.11 8.81 -10.78
CA ASP A 21 12.19 7.76 -11.82
C ASP A 21 11.68 6.39 -11.33
N PHE A 22 11.28 6.26 -10.07
CA PHE A 22 10.73 5.02 -9.52
C PHE A 22 9.25 4.91 -9.89
N ALA A 23 8.91 3.84 -10.61
CA ALA A 23 7.53 3.44 -10.85
C ALA A 23 7.25 2.11 -10.15
N PRO A 24 6.21 2.01 -9.32
CA PRO A 24 5.82 0.74 -8.74
C PRO A 24 5.32 -0.22 -9.82
N SER A 25 5.39 -1.53 -9.55
CA SER A 25 4.92 -2.57 -10.47
C SER A 25 3.92 -3.51 -9.81
N GLU A 26 2.84 -3.82 -10.51
CA GLU A 26 1.93 -4.90 -10.12
C GLU A 26 2.61 -6.25 -10.33
N ASP A 27 2.56 -7.13 -9.33
CA ASP A 27 3.03 -8.50 -9.41
C ASP A 27 1.91 -9.47 -8.98
N ASN A 28 2.20 -10.77 -8.98
CA ASN A 28 1.21 -11.79 -8.62
C ASN A 28 0.71 -11.69 -7.17
N GLY A 29 1.36 -10.90 -6.31
CA GLY A 29 0.93 -10.67 -4.92
C GLY A 29 0.18 -9.36 -4.72
N PHE A 30 -0.13 -8.61 -5.79
CA PHE A 30 -0.87 -7.36 -5.71
C PHE A 30 -2.38 -7.63 -5.72
N GLU A 31 -2.93 -7.88 -4.54
CA GLU A 31 -4.36 -8.16 -4.35
C GLU A 31 -5.12 -6.96 -3.78
N SER A 32 -6.41 -6.88 -4.08
CA SER A 32 -7.32 -5.90 -3.48
C SER A 32 -7.55 -6.17 -1.98
N THR A 33 -7.99 -5.16 -1.24
CA THR A 33 -8.38 -5.36 0.16
C THR A 33 -9.72 -4.73 0.50
N GLU A 34 -10.50 -5.49 1.25
CA GLU A 34 -11.77 -5.09 1.85
C GLU A 34 -11.63 -4.43 3.22
N ALA A 35 -10.39 -4.23 3.70
CA ALA A 35 -10.16 -3.64 5.02
C ALA A 35 -10.74 -2.22 5.10
N PRO A 36 -11.40 -1.83 6.21
CA PRO A 36 -12.00 -0.50 6.36
C PRO A 36 -10.97 0.63 6.25
N ALA A 37 -11.39 1.77 5.70
CA ALA A 37 -10.56 2.97 5.65
C ALA A 37 -10.08 3.37 7.07
N GLY A 38 -8.77 3.60 7.20
CA GLY A 38 -8.14 3.97 8.48
C GLY A 38 -7.99 2.84 9.50
N SER A 39 -8.45 1.62 9.20
CA SER A 39 -8.20 0.47 10.05
C SER A 39 -6.71 0.12 10.10
N ALA A 40 -6.26 -0.45 11.22
CA ALA A 40 -4.89 -0.94 11.36
C ALA A 40 -4.54 -1.99 10.31
N GLU A 41 -5.51 -2.84 9.94
CA GLU A 41 -5.37 -3.84 8.87
C GLU A 41 -5.11 -3.19 7.51
N LYS A 42 -5.90 -2.19 7.12
CA LYS A 42 -5.70 -1.46 5.86
C LYS A 42 -4.31 -0.81 5.84
N ILE A 43 -3.90 -0.17 6.94
CA ILE A 43 -2.59 0.48 7.05
C ILE A 43 -1.46 -0.55 6.87
N GLU A 44 -1.57 -1.72 7.49
CA GLU A 44 -0.56 -2.78 7.38
C GLU A 44 -0.46 -3.34 5.95
N ILE A 45 -1.59 -3.51 5.26
CA ILE A 45 -1.61 -3.95 3.85
C ILE A 45 -0.94 -2.90 2.95
N LEU A 46 -1.30 -1.63 3.10
CA LEU A 46 -0.71 -0.54 2.33
C LEU A 46 0.81 -0.41 2.57
N ARG A 47 1.26 -0.57 3.82
CA ARG A 47 2.69 -0.59 4.18
C ARG A 47 3.43 -1.70 3.42
N ARG A 48 2.90 -2.92 3.42
CA ARG A 48 3.50 -4.04 2.69
C ARG A 48 3.60 -3.77 1.19
N ARG A 49 2.57 -3.20 0.57
CA ARG A 49 2.60 -2.84 -0.86
C ARG A 49 3.80 -1.93 -1.18
N VAL A 50 4.02 -0.90 -0.36
CA VAL A 50 5.18 0.00 -0.53
C VAL A 50 6.51 -0.75 -0.37
N GLU A 51 6.62 -1.65 0.62
CA GLU A 51 7.85 -2.45 0.85
C GLU A 51 8.16 -3.41 -0.31
N HIS A 52 7.13 -3.92 -0.97
CA HIS A 52 7.24 -4.78 -2.14
C HIS A 52 7.37 -4.01 -3.48
N GLY A 53 7.35 -2.68 -3.45
CA GLY A 53 7.41 -1.86 -4.67
C GLY A 53 6.14 -1.93 -5.52
N GLN A 54 5.02 -2.30 -4.92
CA GLN A 54 3.71 -2.35 -5.56
C GLN A 54 3.02 -0.97 -5.51
N PRO A 55 2.00 -0.73 -6.35
CA PRO A 55 1.18 0.45 -6.24
C PRO A 55 0.50 0.52 -4.87
N LEU A 56 0.31 1.73 -4.33
CA LEU A 56 -0.32 1.90 -3.03
C LEU A 56 -1.80 1.46 -3.07
N TRP A 57 -2.52 1.85 -4.12
CA TRP A 57 -3.96 1.62 -4.27
C TRP A 57 -4.23 0.57 -5.34
N HIS A 58 -5.10 -0.38 -5.03
CA HIS A 58 -5.70 -1.27 -6.01
C HIS A 58 -7.04 -0.68 -6.47
N GLY A 59 -7.38 -0.79 -7.76
CA GLY A 59 -8.63 -0.23 -8.30
C GLY A 59 -9.90 -0.83 -7.67
N GLU A 60 -9.80 -2.06 -7.20
CA GLU A 60 -10.86 -2.80 -6.49
C GLU A 60 -10.72 -2.79 -4.96
N ASP A 61 -9.85 -1.94 -4.40
CA ASP A 61 -9.86 -1.72 -2.95
C ASP A 61 -11.21 -1.17 -2.50
N ARG A 62 -11.67 -1.56 -1.31
CA ARG A 62 -12.85 -0.94 -0.67
C ARG A 62 -12.74 0.58 -0.70
N ALA A 63 -13.72 1.22 -1.34
CA ALA A 63 -13.79 2.67 -1.52
C ALA A 63 -14.83 3.35 -0.61
N ASP A 64 -15.66 2.58 0.09
CA ASP A 64 -16.74 3.11 0.93
C ASP A 64 -16.92 2.39 2.27
N TYR A 65 -17.89 2.87 3.06
CA TYR A 65 -18.25 2.31 4.37
C TYR A 65 -19.42 1.31 4.31
N SER A 66 -19.84 0.90 3.11
CA SER A 66 -21.01 0.04 2.93
C SER A 66 -20.81 -1.31 3.60
N GLY A 67 -21.79 -1.73 4.41
CA GLY A 67 -21.75 -3.00 5.14
C GLY A 67 -20.82 -3.02 6.36
N LEU A 68 -20.21 -1.90 6.75
CA LEU A 68 -19.39 -1.85 7.96
C LEU A 68 -20.26 -1.70 9.21
N THR A 69 -20.05 -2.61 10.16
CA THR A 69 -20.64 -2.53 11.51
C THR A 69 -19.56 -2.15 12.51
N GLY A 70 -19.64 -0.94 13.07
CA GLY A 70 -18.76 -0.48 14.14
C GLY A 70 -19.41 -0.64 15.51
N ALA A 71 -18.60 -0.96 16.53
CA ALA A 71 -19.06 -0.87 17.91
C ALA A 71 -19.19 0.62 18.31
N VAL A 72 -20.42 1.12 18.39
CA VAL A 72 -20.69 2.42 19.02
C VAL A 72 -20.48 2.22 20.52
N ARG A 73 -19.45 2.86 21.09
CA ARG A 73 -19.33 3.03 22.54
C ARG A 73 -19.91 4.40 22.89
N PRO A 74 -21.13 4.48 23.44
CA PRO A 74 -21.67 5.74 23.93
C PRO A 74 -20.70 6.34 24.93
N ARG A 75 -20.51 7.66 24.89
CA ARG A 75 -19.83 8.36 25.98
C ARG A 75 -20.78 8.34 27.19
N GLU A 76 -20.25 7.99 28.36
CA GLU A 76 -20.97 8.17 29.63
C GLU A 76 -21.31 9.64 29.88
#